data_AF-A0A4U1C0G9-F1
#
_entry.id   AF-A0A4U1C0G9-F1
#
_cell.length_a   1.000
_cell.length_b   1.000
_cell.length_c   1.000
_cell.angle_alpha   90.00
_cell.angle_beta   90.00
_cell.angle_gamma   90.00
#
_symmetry.space_group_name_H-M   'P 1'
#
loop_
_entity.id
_entity.type
_entity.pdbx_description
1 polymer ?
#
loop_
_entity_poly.entity_id
_entity_poly.type
_entity_poly.pdbx_seq_one_letter_code
_entity_poly.pdbx_strand_id
1 'polypeptide(L)' 'MIETVTPTSNSILDNEIDGMISVFTESEINFYESIKPSLNQLARNPSSESIQNILNISKSL' A
#
# COMPACT_ATOMS: atom_id res chain seq x y z
N MET A 1 -5.77 34.97 5.70
CA MET A 1 -5.06 33.71 5.43
C MET A 1 -5.36 32.79 6.61
N ILE A 2 -5.96 31.63 6.38
CA ILE A 2 -6.21 30.64 7.43
C ILE A 2 -5.14 29.56 7.26
N GLU A 3 -4.27 29.43 8.24
CA GLU A 3 -3.20 28.43 8.24
C GLU A 3 -3.77 27.09 8.68
N THR A 4 -3.79 26.11 7.78
CA THR A 4 -4.22 24.75 8.08
C THR A 4 -3.05 23.98 8.68
N VAL A 5 -2.98 23.89 10.00
CA VAL A 5 -2.07 23.00 10.71
C VAL A 5 -2.51 21.55 10.47
N THR A 6 -1.71 20.78 9.74
CA THR A 6 -1.85 19.33 9.67
C THR A 6 -1.45 18.72 11.03
N PRO A 7 -2.33 17.98 11.71
CA PRO A 7 -1.95 17.29 12.94
C PRO A 7 -0.85 16.27 12.60
N THR A 8 0.28 16.38 13.28
CA THR A 8 1.40 15.45 13.24
C THR A 8 0.93 14.03 13.58
N SER A 9 1.22 13.11 12.65
CA SER A 9 1.15 11.66 12.71
C SER A 9 0.72 11.00 14.02
N ASN A 10 -0.27 10.11 13.89
CA ASN A 10 -0.68 9.12 14.87
C ASN A 10 0.55 8.46 15.53
N SER A 11 0.68 8.69 16.84
CA SER A 11 1.54 7.89 17.72
C SER A 11 0.87 6.54 18.01
N ILE A 12 0.67 5.73 16.98
CA ILE A 12 0.31 4.32 17.12
C ILE A 12 1.11 3.56 16.08
N LEU A 13 2.29 3.07 16.46
CA LEU A 13 2.95 1.87 15.92
C LEU A 13 4.39 1.80 16.47
N ASP A 14 4.55 1.71 17.78
CA ASP A 14 5.82 1.29 18.40
C ASP A 14 5.67 0.07 19.31
N ASN A 15 4.50 -0.58 19.29
CA ASN A 15 4.30 -1.86 19.95
C ASN A 15 3.50 -2.78 19.02
N GLU A 16 4.02 -3.98 18.78
CA GLU A 16 3.41 -5.09 18.04
C GLU A 16 3.73 -5.24 16.53
N ILE A 17 5.01 -5.14 16.14
CA ILE A 17 5.51 -5.87 14.96
C ILE A 17 6.64 -6.84 15.38
N ASP A 18 6.41 -7.61 16.45
CA ASP A 18 7.35 -8.66 16.90
C ASP A 18 6.74 -10.07 16.83
N GLY A 19 5.58 -10.24 16.18
CA GLY A 19 4.78 -11.48 16.28
C GLY A 19 4.25 -12.08 14.97
N MET A 20 4.59 -11.55 13.80
CA MET A 20 4.21 -12.16 12.52
C MET A 20 5.35 -12.05 11.51
N ILE A 21 6.43 -12.79 11.76
CA ILE A 21 7.25 -13.24 10.64
C ILE A 21 6.45 -14.36 9.96
N SER A 22 5.44 -13.97 9.16
CA SER A 22 4.90 -14.85 8.15
C SER A 22 6.05 -15.10 7.18
N VAL A 23 6.76 -16.20 7.35
CA VAL A 23 7.78 -16.64 6.41
C VAL A 23 7.03 -16.91 5.11
N PHE A 24 7.04 -15.92 4.20
CA PHE A 24 6.50 -16.10 2.86
C PHE A 24 7.12 -17.37 2.27
N THR A 25 6.28 -18.23 1.71
CA THR A 25 6.74 -19.37 0.95
C THR A 25 7.59 -18.88 -0.23
N GLU A 26 8.52 -19.71 -0.70
CA GLU A 26 9.34 -19.38 -1.87
C GLU A 26 8.46 -19.03 -3.09
N SER A 27 7.30 -19.68 -3.21
CA SER A 27 6.31 -19.37 -4.25
C SER A 27 5.74 -17.94 -4.12
N GLU A 28 5.43 -17.49 -2.91
CA GLU A 28 4.90 -16.14 -2.67
C GLU A 28 5.98 -15.07 -2.91
N ILE A 29 7.22 -15.36 -2.54
CA ILE A 29 8.37 -14.48 -2.82
C ILE A 29 8.57 -14.36 -4.33
N ASN A 30 8.59 -15.48 -5.05
CA ASN A 30 8.74 -15.50 -6.51
C ASN A 30 7.58 -14.79 -7.22
N PHE A 31 6.35 -14.99 -6.73
CA PHE A 31 5.20 -14.26 -7.22
C PHE A 31 5.35 -12.76 -6.99
N TYR A 32 5.71 -12.33 -5.78
CA TYR A 32 5.90 -10.92 -5.47
C TYR A 32 6.98 -10.29 -6.36
N GLU A 33 8.14 -10.92 -6.50
CA GLU A 33 9.20 -10.42 -7.37
C GLU A 33 8.76 -10.34 -8.84
N SER A 34 7.87 -11.22 -9.30
CA SER A 34 7.31 -11.14 -10.66
C SER A 34 6.37 -9.96 -10.89
N ILE A 35 5.61 -9.54 -9.87
CA ILE A 35 4.64 -8.42 -9.99
C ILE A 35 5.21 -7.07 -9.56
N LYS A 36 6.31 -7.08 -8.80
CA LYS A 36 6.97 -5.88 -8.23
C LYS A 36 7.29 -4.79 -9.26
N PRO A 37 7.78 -5.08 -10.49
CA PRO A 37 7.99 -4.05 -11.50
C PRO A 37 6.69 -3.32 -11.88
N SER A 38 5.62 -4.07 -12.08
CA SER A 38 4.29 -3.53 -12.42
C SER A 38 3.71 -2.71 -11.27
N LEU A 39 3.89 -3.16 -10.02
CA LEU A 39 3.49 -2.38 -8.83
C LEU A 39 4.27 -1.07 -8.73
N ASN A 40 5.58 -1.11 -8.97
CA ASN A 40 6.42 0.10 -8.97
C ASN A 40 6.02 1.08 -10.07
N GLN A 41 5.66 0.57 -11.25
CA GLN A 41 5.15 1.40 -12.35
C GLN A 41 3.81 2.03 -11.99
N LEU A 42 2.89 1.25 -11.43
CA LEU A 42 1.58 1.72 -10.98
C LEU A 42 1.71 2.79 -9.90
N ALA A 43 2.62 2.61 -8.93
CA ALA A 43 2.86 3.58 -7.87
C ALA A 43 3.43 4.91 -8.39
N ARG A 44 4.29 4.87 -9.42
CA ARG A 44 4.93 6.07 -9.98
C ARG A 44 4.06 6.80 -10.99
N ASN A 45 3.39 6.07 -11.87
CA ASN A 45 2.60 6.60 -12.97
C ASN A 45 1.29 5.80 -13.09
N PRO A 46 0.34 5.99 -12.16
CA PRO A 46 -0.93 5.30 -12.23
C PRO A 46 -1.75 5.78 -13.43
N SER A 47 -2.29 4.85 -14.21
CA SER A 47 -3.24 5.21 -15.27
C SER A 47 -4.60 5.59 -14.65
N SER A 48 -5.34 6.46 -15.32
CA SER A 48 -6.69 6.86 -14.88
C SER A 48 -7.62 5.65 -14.71
N GLU A 49 -7.50 4.66 -15.60
CA GLU A 49 -8.24 3.40 -15.55
C GLU A 49 -7.90 2.60 -14.27
N SER A 50 -6.61 2.47 -13.93
CA SER A 50 -6.20 1.75 -12.73
C SER A 50 -6.69 2.44 -11.46
N ILE A 51 -6.66 3.77 -11.40
CA ILE A 51 -7.19 4.55 -10.28
C ILE A 51 -8.70 4.31 -10.15
N GLN A 52 -9.44 4.39 -11.25
CA GLN A 52 -10.89 4.19 -11.24
C GLN A 52 -11.28 2.79 -10.78
N ASN A 53 -10.53 1.77 -11.21
CA ASN A 53 -10.76 0.39 -10.79
C ASN A 53 -10.51 0.20 -9.30
N ILE A 54 -9.42 0.76 -8.76
CA ILE A 54 -9.14 0.74 -7.32
C ILE A 54 -10.28 1.42 -6.55
N LEU A 55 -10.71 2.61 -6.96
CA LEU A 55 -11.80 3.35 -6.31
C LEU A 55 -13.13 2.59 -6.36
N ASN A 56 -13.42 1.89 -7.46
CA ASN A 56 -14.63 1.10 -7.59
C ASN A 56 -14.64 -0.08 -6.61
N ILE A 57 -13.50 -0.75 -6.41
CA ILE A 57 -13.35 -1.81 -5.41
C ILE A 57 -13.50 -1.22 -4.01
N SER A 58 -12.85 -0.10 -3.71
CA SER A 58 -12.90 0.54 -2.39
C SER A 58 -14.29 1.07 -2.01
N LYS A 59 -15.12 1.43 -2.99
CA LYS A 59 -16.53 1.85 -2.76
C LYS A 59 -17.49 0.67 -2.63
N SER A 60 -17.05 -0.53 -3.03
CA SER A 60 -17.86 -1.74 -2.98
C SER A 60 -17.68 -2.54 -1.68
N LEU A 61 -16.66 -2.22 -0.88
CA LEU A 61 -16.51 -2.66 0.51
C LEU A 61 -17.19 -1.69 1.47
#